data_AF-A0A2S9FSL6-F1
#
_entry.id   AF-A0A2S9FSL6-F1
#
_cell.length_a   1.000
_cell.length_b   1.000
_cell.length_c   1.000
_cell.angle_alpha   90.00
_cell.angle_beta   90.00
_cell.angle_gamma   90.00
#
_symmetry.space_group_name_H-M   'P 1'
#
loop_
_entity.id
_entity.type
_entity.pdbx_description
1 polymer ?
#
loop_
_entity_poly.entity_id
_entity_poly.type
_entity_poly.pdbx_seq_one_letter_code
_entity_poly.pdbx_strand_id
1 'polypeptide(L)'
;IAEQLLRVLARRLQRTNNNLADLIFTDVPGRVAKQLLQLAQRAALLSAEALRVTHDLTQEEIAQLVGASRETVNKALADFAHRGWIRLEGK
;
A
#
# COMPACT_ATOMS: atom_id res chain seq x y z
N ILE A 1 6.35 24.71 -24.37
CA ILE A 1 7.16 24.63 -23.11
C ILE A 1 6.33 24.98 -21.87
N ALA A 2 5.72 26.17 -21.78
CA ALA A 2 4.88 26.56 -20.63
C ALA A 2 3.71 25.60 -20.35
N GLU A 3 3.00 25.13 -21.38
CA GLU A 3 1.92 24.15 -21.24
C GLU A 3 2.40 22.80 -20.68
N GLN A 4 3.58 22.33 -21.11
CA GLN A 4 4.16 21.09 -20.62
C GLN A 4 4.57 21.21 -19.15
N LEU A 5 5.13 22.35 -18.74
CA LEU A 5 5.45 22.63 -17.33
C LEU A 5 4.20 22.68 -16.46
N LEU A 6 3.14 23.37 -16.91
CA LEU A 6 1.84 23.40 -16.23
C LEU A 6 1.25 21.99 -16.12
N ARG A 7 1.34 21.17 -17.17
CA ARG A 7 0.85 19.79 -17.16
C ARG A 7 1.64 18.86 -16.24
N VAL A 8 2.94 19.12 -16.02
CA VAL A 8 3.76 18.38 -15.04
C VAL A 8 3.43 18.80 -13.62
N LEU A 9 3.26 20.10 -13.37
CA LEU A 9 2.87 20.64 -12.07
C LEU A 9 1.46 20.21 -11.66
N ALA A 10 0.49 20.25 -12.58
CA ALA A 10 -0.86 19.76 -12.34
C ALA A 10 -0.87 18.27 -11.98
N ARG A 11 -0.08 17.45 -12.67
CA ARG A 11 0.07 16.02 -12.35
C ARG A 11 0.71 15.78 -10.98
N ARG A 12 1.71 16.58 -10.58
CA ARG A 12 2.29 16.50 -9.24
C ARG A 12 1.28 16.90 -8.17
N LEU A 13 0.56 18.02 -8.37
CA LEU A 13 -0.47 18.49 -7.46
C LEU A 13 -1.58 17.46 -7.26
N GLN A 14 -2.04 16.84 -8.35
CA GLN A 14 -3.08 15.81 -8.30
C GLN A 14 -2.63 14.56 -7.52
N ARG A 15 -1.36 14.13 -7.67
CA ARG A 15 -0.80 13.02 -6.88
C ARG A 15 -0.72 13.36 -5.40
N THR A 16 -0.28 14.57 -5.05
CA THR A 16 -0.20 15.01 -3.65
C THR A 16 -1.59 15.08 -3.02
N ASN A 17 -2.59 15.61 -3.75
CA ASN A 17 -3.97 15.64 -3.28
C ASN A 17 -4.55 14.23 -3.09
N ASN A 18 -4.28 13.30 -4.00
CA ASN A 18 -4.73 11.92 -3.84
C ASN A 18 -4.06 11.23 -2.64
N ASN A 19 -2.78 11.48 -2.39
CA ASN A 19 -2.09 10.94 -1.22
C ASN A 19 -2.62 11.53 0.10
N LEU A 20 -2.93 12.83 0.13
CA LEU A 20 -3.57 13.47 1.28
C LEU A 20 -5.00 12.96 1.47
N ALA A 21 -5.74 12.76 0.38
CA ALA A 21 -7.07 12.18 0.41
C ALA A 21 -7.03 10.72 0.90
N ASP A 22 -6.04 9.93 0.47
CA ASP A 22 -5.83 8.58 1.00
C ASP A 22 -5.49 8.61 2.51
N LEU A 23 -4.79 9.65 2.97
CA LEU A 23 -4.42 9.83 4.38
C LEU A 23 -5.62 10.22 5.26
N ILE A 24 -6.52 11.04 4.72
CA ILE A 24 -7.66 11.66 5.43
C ILE A 24 -8.96 10.84 5.28
N PHE A 25 -9.19 10.22 4.12
CA PHE A 25 -10.44 9.55 3.75
C PHE A 25 -10.33 8.03 3.64
N THR A 26 -9.11 7.48 3.65
CA THR A 26 -8.92 6.03 3.73
C THR A 26 -8.34 5.71 5.09
N ASP A 27 -9.09 5.01 5.92
CA ASP A 27 -8.54 4.50 7.18
C ASP A 27 -7.27 3.68 6.89
N VAL A 28 -6.36 3.60 7.86
CA VAL A 28 -5.08 2.87 7.73
C VAL A 28 -5.24 1.51 7.03
N PRO A 29 -6.27 0.69 7.28
CA PRO A 29 -6.49 -0.55 6.54
C PRO A 29 -6.55 -0.39 5.01
N GLY A 30 -7.29 0.59 4.48
CA GLY A 30 -7.41 0.73 3.03
C GLY A 30 -6.09 1.15 2.36
N ARG A 31 -5.26 1.94 3.06
CA ARG A 31 -3.90 2.25 2.58
C ARG A 31 -2.98 1.03 2.63
N VAL A 32 -3.08 0.20 3.66
CA VAL A 32 -2.36 -1.09 3.74
C VAL A 32 -2.77 -2.00 2.58
N ALA A 33 -4.07 -2.15 2.32
CA ALA A 33 -4.58 -2.94 1.20
C ALA A 33 -4.04 -2.45 -0.15
N LYS A 34 -4.05 -1.13 -0.38
CA LYS A 34 -3.49 -0.53 -1.60
C LYS A 34 -2.00 -0.84 -1.77
N GLN A 35 -1.21 -0.77 -0.70
CA GLN A 35 0.22 -1.11 -0.76
C GLN A 35 0.44 -2.60 -1.04
N LEU A 36 -0.32 -3.50 -0.42
CA LEU A 36 -0.24 -4.93 -0.72
C LEU A 36 -0.55 -5.24 -2.19
N LEU A 37 -1.56 -4.59 -2.77
CA LEU A 37 -1.88 -4.72 -4.20
C LEU A 37 -0.78 -4.16 -5.11
N GLN A 38 -0.10 -3.09 -4.70
CA GLN A 38 1.04 -2.56 -5.46
C GLN A 38 2.26 -3.48 -5.41
N LEU A 39 2.54 -4.09 -4.26
CA LEU A 39 3.61 -5.08 -4.11
C LEU A 39 3.30 -6.34 -4.94
N ALA A 40 2.04 -6.78 -4.92
CA ALA A 40 1.55 -7.85 -5.78
C ALA A 40 1.81 -7.59 -7.26
N GLN A 41 1.51 -6.39 -7.76
CA GLN A 41 1.74 -6.05 -9.17
C GLN A 41 3.22 -6.11 -9.59
N ARG A 42 4.17 -5.95 -8.65
CA ARG A 42 5.60 -5.89 -8.95
C ARG A 42 6.33 -7.21 -8.78
N ALA A 43 5.87 -8.05 -7.85
CA ALA A 43 6.60 -9.23 -7.37
C ALA A 43 5.73 -10.48 -7.21
N ALA A 44 4.53 -10.50 -7.80
CA ALA A 44 3.69 -11.68 -7.78
C ALA A 44 4.26 -12.82 -8.63
N LEU A 45 4.45 -13.96 -8.00
CA LEU A 45 4.44 -15.25 -8.69
C LEU A 45 3.01 -15.81 -8.57
N LEU A 46 2.40 -16.12 -9.72
CA LEU A 46 1.13 -16.85 -9.76
C LEU A 46 1.39 -18.25 -9.19
N SER A 47 0.84 -18.53 -8.00
CA SER A 47 0.72 -19.90 -7.48
C SER A 47 -0.69 -20.41 -7.78
N ALA A 48 -0.87 -21.73 -7.79
CA ALA A 48 -2.10 -22.40 -8.19
C ALA A 48 -3.36 -21.98 -7.40
N GLU A 49 -3.18 -21.44 -6.18
CA GLU A 49 -4.28 -21.11 -5.26
C GLU A 49 -4.25 -19.66 -4.73
N ALA A 50 -3.11 -18.96 -4.84
CA ALA A 50 -2.94 -17.63 -4.27
C ALA A 50 -1.83 -16.83 -4.98
N LEU A 51 -1.92 -15.51 -4.91
CA LEU A 51 -0.85 -14.63 -5.37
C LEU A 51 0.16 -14.44 -4.23
N ARG A 52 1.36 -15.00 -4.40
CA ARG A 52 2.43 -14.86 -3.40
C ARG A 52 3.21 -13.57 -3.65
N VAL A 53 3.22 -12.69 -2.66
CA VAL A 53 3.98 -11.44 -2.68
C VAL A 53 5.25 -11.62 -1.85
N THR A 54 6.38 -11.79 -2.51
CA THR A 54 7.68 -11.84 -1.82
C THR A 54 8.27 -10.43 -1.80
N HIS A 55 8.51 -9.90 -0.59
CA HIS A 55 9.18 -8.61 -0.38
C HIS A 55 10.16 -8.71 0.80
N ASP A 56 11.21 -7.90 0.78
CA ASP A 56 12.20 -7.83 1.86
C ASP A 56 11.87 -6.74 2.90
N LEU A 57 10.66 -6.16 2.84
CA LEU A 57 10.21 -5.11 3.75
C LEU A 57 9.81 -5.67 5.11
N THR A 58 10.29 -5.02 6.17
CA THR A 58 9.81 -5.18 7.55
C THR A 58 8.45 -4.50 7.73
N GLN A 59 7.72 -4.88 8.79
CA GLN A 59 6.45 -4.22 9.13
C GLN A 59 6.61 -2.74 9.49
N GLU A 60 7.78 -2.35 10.00
CA GLU A 60 8.11 -0.94 10.24
C GLU A 60 8.24 -0.16 8.93
N GLU A 61 8.92 -0.72 7.94
CA GLU A 61 9.05 -0.11 6.61
C GLU A 61 7.70 -0.04 5.89
N ILE A 62 6.85 -1.07 6.03
CA ILE A 62 5.46 -1.00 5.53
C ILE A 62 4.70 0.13 6.22
N ALA A 63 4.86 0.31 7.53
CA ALA A 63 4.22 1.39 8.28
C ALA A 63 4.65 2.77 7.81
N GLN A 64 5.95 2.96 7.55
CA GLN A 64 6.49 4.19 6.96
C GLN A 64 5.92 4.46 5.56
N LEU A 65 5.83 3.43 4.71
CA LEU A 65 5.26 3.56 3.36
C LEU A 65 3.77 3.91 3.37
N VAL A 66 3.02 3.39 4.34
CA VAL A 66 1.58 3.64 4.52
C VAL A 66 1.30 4.97 5.24
N GLY A 67 2.29 5.55 5.92
CA GLY A 67 2.13 6.75 6.74
C GLY A 67 1.25 6.48 7.97
N ALA A 68 1.54 5.40 8.70
CA ALA A 68 0.85 5.03 9.94
C ALA A 68 1.83 4.43 10.96
N SER A 69 1.40 4.29 12.21
CA SER A 69 2.20 3.54 13.19
C SER A 69 2.25 2.05 12.84
N ARG A 70 3.36 1.39 13.17
CA ARG A 70 3.51 -0.07 13.05
C ARG A 70 2.38 -0.82 13.75
N GLU A 71 1.93 -0.36 14.91
CA GLU A 71 0.81 -0.98 15.64
C GLU A 71 -0.48 -0.97 14.79
N THR A 72 -0.80 0.16 14.16
CA THR A 72 -2.03 0.28 13.36
C THR A 72 -1.95 -0.56 12.09
N VAL A 73 -0.78 -0.62 11.44
CA VAL A 73 -0.56 -1.51 10.30
C VAL A 73 -0.69 -2.97 10.70
N ASN A 74 -0.13 -3.37 11.84
CA ASN A 74 -0.24 -4.76 12.32
C ASN A 74 -1.69 -5.14 12.65
N LYS A 75 -2.47 -4.23 13.23
CA LYS A 75 -3.91 -4.44 13.44
C LYS A 75 -4.65 -4.66 12.11
N ALA A 76 -4.34 -3.87 11.09
CA ALA A 76 -4.95 -4.03 9.77
C ALA A 76 -4.54 -5.36 9.09
N LEU A 77 -3.26 -5.70 9.11
CA LEU A 77 -2.77 -6.97 8.56
C LEU A 77 -3.37 -8.19 9.29
N ALA A 78 -3.51 -8.11 10.61
CA ALA A 78 -4.16 -9.14 11.41
C ALA A 78 -5.66 -9.28 11.07
N ASP A 79 -6.38 -8.16 10.90
CA ASP A 79 -7.79 -8.19 10.47
C ASP A 79 -7.94 -8.82 9.07
N PHE A 80 -7.07 -8.49 8.13
CA PHE A 80 -7.07 -9.10 6.80
C PHE A 80 -6.79 -10.60 6.84
N ALA A 81 -5.85 -11.03 7.69
CA ALA A 81 -5.56 -12.45 7.90
C ALA A 81 -6.73 -13.18 8.57
N HIS A 82 -7.37 -12.57 9.57
CA HIS A 82 -8.52 -13.13 10.26
C HIS A 82 -9.72 -13.31 9.32
N ARG A 83 -9.94 -12.36 8.40
CA ARG A 83 -10.96 -12.45 7.34
C ARG A 83 -10.60 -13.41 6.21
N GLY A 84 -9.40 -13.98 6.21
CA GLY A 84 -8.91 -14.91 5.19
C GLY A 84 -8.53 -14.25 3.87
N TRP A 85 -8.35 -12.93 3.82
CA TRP A 85 -7.98 -12.22 2.59
C TRP A 85 -6.50 -12.38 2.24
N ILE A 86 -5.66 -12.50 3.26
CA ILE A 86 -4.22 -12.72 3.12
C ILE A 86 -3.77 -13.81 4.08
N ARG A 87 -2.63 -14.43 3.77
CA ARG A 87 -1.86 -15.22 4.73
C ARG A 87 -0.55 -14.50 4.99
N LEU A 88 -0.26 -14.23 6.27
CA LEU A 88 1.02 -13.67 6.69
C LEU A 88 2.00 -14.83 6.84
N GLU A 89 2.96 -14.91 5.92
CA GLU A 89 4.12 -15.80 6.03
C GLU A 89 5.31 -14.94 6.44
N GLY A 90 5.70 -15.02 7.71
CA GLY A 90 6.91 -14.36 8.20
C GLY A 90 8.18 -15.08 7.73
N LYS A 91 9.32 -14.42 7.95
CA LYS A 91 10.51 -15.16 8.42
C LYS A 91 10.41 -15.29 9.93
#